data_AF-A0A016RYQ5-F1
#
_entry.id   AF-A0A016RYQ5-F1
#
_cell.length_a   1.000
_cell.length_b   1.000
_cell.length_c   1.000
_cell.angle_alpha   90.00
_cell.angle_beta   90.00
_cell.angle_gamma   90.00
#
_symmetry.space_group_name_H-M   'P 1'
#
loop_
_entity.id
_entity.type
_entity.pdbx_description
1 polymer ?
#
loop_
_entity_poly.entity_id
_entity_poly.type
_entity_poly.pdbx_seq_one_letter_code
_entity_poly.pdbx_strand_id
1 'polypeptide(L)'
;MSVSYSVVTQRVPPTSTMLRHVFRKSVQLTFNVRTLASAAPAASVSVDKEALMKLRKRTGYSYVNCRKALVQFGSDNLAEAEKWLRERAQSEGWAKAAKLSSRATTQGLVAVHSIDSVAVIVELSCETDFVARGDSFKALLETITTSAMNYARNNAPQQGSEKIVTVNVDLNTLVSSDGKPLNEVLAMTVGKLGENITVRSIKALYAPAGSFLYSAAHPREGLPSVSMGKFVSVIALRRANVEGLFPTEKLASQICQHVIGMRSESLGEPPKTEKVETQKKRAEGNKDELNDFVEVQATHIDEDETALLRQAFMLNPSQTVYEYVKGHQAEIVDFVRSELGSSE
;
A
#
# COMPACT_ATOMS: atom_id res chain seq x y z
N MET A 1 8.02 -69.92 24.15
CA MET A 1 7.63 -70.79 23.01
C MET A 1 8.08 -70.09 21.74
N SER A 2 9.33 -70.27 21.30
CA SER A 2 9.81 -71.35 20.41
C SER A 2 9.28 -71.24 18.97
N VAL A 3 10.12 -70.65 18.08
CA VAL A 3 10.57 -71.08 16.72
C VAL A 3 9.53 -71.77 15.79
N SER A 4 9.39 -71.54 14.47
CA SER A 4 10.38 -71.30 13.41
C SER A 4 9.71 -70.90 12.07
N TYR A 5 10.49 -70.24 11.22
CA TYR A 5 10.31 -70.11 9.77
C TYR A 5 10.35 -71.46 9.04
N SER A 6 9.69 -71.55 7.87
CA SER A 6 10.18 -72.31 6.71
C SER A 6 9.53 -71.82 5.40
N VAL A 7 10.40 -71.42 4.48
CA VAL A 7 10.15 -71.21 3.05
C VAL A 7 10.30 -72.57 2.33
N VAL A 8 9.63 -72.77 1.18
CA VAL A 8 10.18 -73.33 -0.09
C VAL A 8 9.09 -73.92 -1.00
N THR A 9 8.89 -73.20 -2.12
CA THR A 9 8.64 -73.55 -3.55
C THR A 9 7.61 -74.59 -4.03
N GLN A 10 6.82 -74.09 -5.01
CA GLN A 10 6.39 -74.66 -6.31
C GLN A 10 5.78 -76.07 -6.39
N ARG A 11 4.61 -76.16 -7.04
CA ARG A 11 4.41 -76.81 -8.36
C ARG A 11 2.97 -76.60 -8.85
N VAL A 12 2.83 -76.26 -10.13
CA VAL A 12 1.57 -76.27 -10.89
C VAL A 12 1.57 -77.53 -11.77
N PRO A 13 0.42 -78.24 -11.89
CA PRO A 13 0.16 -79.05 -13.07
C PRO A 13 -1.19 -78.73 -13.75
N PRO A 14 -1.43 -79.25 -14.97
CA PRO A 14 -2.20 -78.55 -15.99
C PRO A 14 -3.54 -79.20 -16.42
N THR A 15 -4.33 -78.40 -17.14
CA THR A 15 -5.25 -78.70 -18.27
C THR A 15 -6.26 -79.86 -18.21
N SER A 16 -7.55 -79.53 -18.38
CA SER A 16 -8.45 -80.20 -19.36
C SER A 16 -9.75 -79.39 -19.54
N THR A 17 -9.94 -78.77 -20.70
CA THR A 17 -10.93 -79.14 -21.75
C THR A 17 -12.40 -78.90 -21.36
N MET A 18 -12.98 -77.80 -21.86
CA MET A 18 -14.43 -77.58 -21.90
C MET A 18 -14.85 -77.10 -23.30
N LEU A 19 -15.93 -77.72 -23.77
CA LEU A 19 -16.50 -77.68 -25.11
C LEU A 19 -16.87 -76.26 -25.58
N ARG A 20 -16.59 -75.99 -26.86
CA ARG A 20 -17.13 -74.86 -27.62
C ARG A 20 -18.59 -75.12 -27.96
N HIS A 21 -19.50 -74.33 -27.38
CA HIS A 21 -20.84 -74.12 -27.93
C HIS A 21 -20.83 -72.84 -28.78
N VAL A 22 -21.15 -73.00 -30.06
CA VAL A 22 -21.25 -71.93 -31.05
C VAL A 22 -22.60 -71.22 -30.88
N PHE A 23 -22.59 -70.00 -30.34
CA PHE A 23 -23.72 -69.07 -30.44
C PHE A 23 -23.47 -68.10 -31.59
N ARG A 24 -24.17 -68.28 -32.71
CA ARG A 24 -24.30 -67.27 -33.77
C ARG A 24 -25.14 -66.11 -33.21
N LYS A 25 -24.51 -64.97 -32.94
CA LYS A 25 -25.21 -63.68 -32.81
C LYS A 25 -25.13 -62.94 -34.13
N SER A 26 -26.29 -62.76 -34.76
CA SER A 26 -26.51 -61.91 -35.91
C SER A 26 -26.17 -60.46 -35.55
N VAL A 27 -25.18 -59.88 -36.24
CA VAL A 27 -24.86 -58.46 -36.13
C VAL A 27 -25.83 -57.71 -37.03
N GLN A 28 -26.85 -57.07 -36.45
CA GLN A 28 -27.64 -56.05 -37.16
C GLN A 28 -26.77 -54.78 -37.26
N LEU A 29 -26.38 -54.45 -38.49
CA LEU A 29 -25.69 -53.22 -38.83
C LEU A 29 -26.70 -52.06 -38.77
N THR A 30 -26.89 -51.45 -37.61
CA THR A 30 -27.64 -50.19 -37.51
C THR A 30 -26.74 -49.06 -38.03
N PHE A 31 -27.00 -48.59 -39.25
CA PHE A 31 -26.49 -47.32 -39.74
C PHE A 31 -27.13 -46.20 -38.91
N ASN A 32 -26.45 -45.76 -37.85
CA ASN A 32 -26.77 -44.48 -37.23
C ASN A 32 -26.32 -43.38 -38.19
N VAL A 33 -27.27 -42.89 -38.99
CA VAL A 33 -27.14 -41.59 -39.67
C VAL A 33 -27.02 -40.55 -38.57
N ARG A 34 -25.79 -40.19 -38.20
CA ARG A 34 -25.52 -38.98 -37.43
C ARG A 34 -25.92 -37.81 -38.32
N THR A 35 -27.15 -37.33 -38.16
CA THR A 35 -27.49 -35.96 -38.51
C THR A 35 -26.54 -35.06 -37.73
N LEU A 36 -25.49 -34.60 -38.41
CA LEU A 36 -24.72 -33.45 -37.97
C LEU A 36 -25.66 -32.24 -38.08
N ALA A 37 -26.50 -32.05 -37.06
CA ALA A 37 -27.07 -30.75 -36.80
C ALA A 37 -25.90 -29.82 -36.51
N SER A 38 -25.44 -29.13 -37.56
CA SER A 38 -24.63 -27.94 -37.42
C SER A 38 -25.43 -26.99 -36.56
N ALA A 39 -25.10 -26.93 -35.26
CA ALA A 39 -25.52 -25.82 -34.44
C ALA A 39 -24.88 -24.60 -35.08
N ALA A 40 -25.67 -23.87 -35.87
CA ALA A 40 -25.28 -22.57 -36.37
C ALA A 40 -24.72 -21.78 -35.17
N PRO A 41 -23.57 -21.11 -35.29
CA PRO A 41 -23.14 -20.20 -34.25
C PRO A 41 -24.30 -19.24 -34.01
N ALA A 42 -24.75 -19.12 -32.76
CA ALA A 42 -25.78 -18.17 -32.38
C ALA A 42 -25.44 -16.85 -33.05
N ALA A 43 -26.37 -16.32 -33.87
CA ALA A 43 -26.15 -15.15 -34.70
C ALA A 43 -25.43 -14.08 -33.85
N SER A 44 -24.25 -13.66 -34.30
CA SER A 44 -23.53 -12.58 -33.63
C SER A 44 -24.44 -11.36 -33.68
N VAL A 45 -25.10 -11.05 -32.56
CA VAL A 45 -25.97 -9.87 -32.47
C VAL A 45 -25.11 -8.67 -32.82
N SER A 46 -25.34 -8.13 -34.02
CA SER A 46 -24.60 -6.99 -34.54
C SER A 46 -25.05 -5.77 -33.77
N VAL A 47 -24.24 -5.35 -32.81
CA VAL A 47 -24.47 -4.13 -32.06
C VAL A 47 -23.93 -2.94 -32.85
N ASP A 48 -24.68 -1.85 -32.89
CA ASP A 48 -24.25 -0.62 -33.54
C ASP A 48 -22.90 -0.14 -32.97
N LYS A 49 -21.94 0.10 -33.87
CA LYS A 49 -20.55 0.43 -33.53
C LYS A 49 -20.46 1.82 -32.92
N GLU A 50 -21.27 2.76 -33.39
CA GLU A 50 -21.28 4.13 -32.87
C GLU A 50 -21.84 4.18 -31.45
N ALA A 51 -22.98 3.54 -31.20
CA ALA A 51 -23.55 3.38 -29.86
C ALA A 51 -22.57 2.67 -28.90
N LEU A 52 -21.88 1.63 -29.37
CA LEU A 52 -20.87 0.92 -28.57
C LEU A 52 -19.68 1.83 -28.19
N MET A 53 -19.15 2.59 -29.15
CA MET A 53 -18.07 3.55 -28.89
C MET A 53 -18.53 4.68 -27.97
N LYS A 54 -19.75 5.21 -28.17
CA LYS A 54 -20.36 6.25 -27.35
C LYS A 54 -20.55 5.79 -25.91
N LEU A 55 -21.11 4.59 -25.71
CA LEU A 55 -21.34 4.02 -24.38
C LEU A 55 -20.01 3.74 -23.67
N ARG A 56 -19.00 3.22 -24.36
CA ARG A 56 -17.66 3.04 -23.78
C ARG A 56 -17.00 4.36 -23.45
N LYS A 57 -17.07 5.37 -24.32
CA LYS A 57 -16.46 6.68 -24.06
C LYS A 57 -17.11 7.38 -22.86
N ARG A 58 -18.41 7.20 -22.67
CA ARG A 58 -19.16 7.76 -21.53
C ARG A 58 -18.87 7.02 -20.22
N THR A 59 -18.77 5.69 -20.24
CA THR A 59 -18.73 4.87 -19.02
C THR A 59 -17.36 4.35 -18.64
N GLY A 60 -16.45 4.19 -19.61
CA GLY A 60 -15.13 3.59 -19.42
C GLY A 60 -15.11 2.06 -19.24
N TYR A 61 -16.25 1.38 -19.27
CA TYR A 61 -16.30 -0.08 -19.09
C TYR A 61 -15.77 -0.87 -20.31
N SER A 62 -15.50 -2.16 -20.12
CA SER A 62 -14.97 -3.03 -21.17
C SER A 62 -15.94 -3.11 -22.37
N TYR A 63 -15.40 -3.22 -23.59
CA TYR A 63 -16.23 -3.39 -24.79
C TYR A 63 -17.18 -4.58 -24.69
N VAL A 64 -16.78 -5.64 -23.99
CA VAL A 64 -17.62 -6.82 -23.77
C VAL A 64 -18.85 -6.46 -22.92
N ASN A 65 -18.66 -5.73 -21.83
CA ASN A 65 -19.78 -5.33 -20.97
C ASN A 65 -20.67 -4.30 -21.67
N CYS A 66 -20.08 -3.31 -22.36
CA CYS A 66 -20.86 -2.35 -23.16
C CYS A 66 -21.67 -3.04 -24.26
N ARG A 67 -21.12 -4.06 -24.92
CA ARG A 67 -21.85 -4.86 -25.91
C ARG A 67 -23.01 -5.63 -25.27
N LYS A 68 -22.80 -6.29 -24.12
CA LYS A 68 -23.87 -6.97 -23.39
C LYS A 68 -25.01 -6.03 -23.01
N ALA A 69 -24.68 -4.83 -22.54
CA ALA A 69 -25.66 -3.81 -22.21
C ALA A 69 -26.49 -3.41 -23.46
N LEU A 70 -25.83 -3.15 -24.58
CA LEU A 70 -26.52 -2.78 -25.82
C LEU A 70 -27.34 -3.93 -26.43
N VAL A 71 -26.94 -5.19 -26.23
CA VAL A 71 -27.76 -6.35 -26.61
C VAL A 71 -29.06 -6.39 -25.79
N GLN A 72 -29.02 -5.95 -24.52
CA GLN A 72 -30.17 -6.01 -23.62
C GLN A 72 -31.12 -4.82 -23.77
N PHE A 73 -30.61 -3.60 -24.00
CA PHE A 73 -31.40 -2.37 -24.00
C PHE A 73 -31.52 -1.69 -25.37
N GLY A 74 -30.76 -2.14 -26.37
CA GLY A 74 -30.69 -1.51 -27.69
C GLY A 74 -29.83 -0.24 -27.72
N SER A 75 -29.66 0.33 -28.92
CA SER A 75 -28.87 1.56 -29.16
C SER A 75 -29.55 2.84 -28.65
N ASP A 76 -30.88 2.81 -28.51
CA ASP A 76 -31.68 4.00 -28.23
C ASP A 76 -31.80 4.29 -26.72
N ASN A 77 -31.69 3.25 -25.89
CA ASN A 77 -31.85 3.33 -24.42
C ASN A 77 -30.51 3.36 -23.69
N LEU A 78 -29.63 4.30 -24.06
CA LEU A 78 -28.29 4.39 -23.47
C LEU A 78 -28.31 4.64 -21.95
N ALA A 79 -29.31 5.35 -21.42
CA ALA A 79 -29.40 5.62 -19.99
C ALA A 79 -29.66 4.35 -19.16
N GLU A 80 -30.53 3.45 -19.63
CA GLU A 80 -30.78 2.17 -18.99
C GLU A 80 -29.58 1.23 -19.12
N ALA A 81 -28.94 1.21 -20.30
CA ALA A 81 -27.70 0.48 -20.50
C ALA A 81 -26.59 0.93 -19.52
N GLU A 82 -26.46 2.24 -19.27
CA GLU A 82 -25.53 2.77 -18.28
C GLU A 82 -25.87 2.36 -16.86
N LYS A 83 -27.15 2.43 -16.47
CA LYS A 83 -27.60 2.00 -15.14
C LYS A 83 -27.29 0.52 -14.92
N TRP A 84 -27.64 -0.33 -15.89
CA TRP A 84 -27.36 -1.76 -15.84
C TRP A 84 -25.86 -2.05 -15.78
N LEU A 85 -25.04 -1.31 -16.53
CA LEU A 85 -23.58 -1.43 -16.46
C LEU A 85 -23.03 -1.12 -15.07
N ARG A 86 -23.55 -0.09 -14.39
CA ARG A 86 -23.13 0.27 -13.02
C ARG A 86 -23.48 -0.84 -12.03
N GLU A 87 -24.73 -1.31 -12.03
CA GLU A 87 -25.20 -2.40 -11.16
C GLU A 87 -24.40 -3.68 -11.41
N ARG A 88 -24.14 -4.00 -12.68
CA ARG A 88 -23.36 -5.17 -13.05
C ARG A 88 -21.90 -5.05 -12.62
N ALA A 89 -21.29 -3.87 -12.79
CA ALA A 89 -19.92 -3.62 -12.36
C ALA A 89 -19.76 -3.75 -10.84
N GLN A 90 -20.76 -3.37 -10.06
CA GLN A 90 -20.77 -3.58 -8.61
C GLN A 90 -20.74 -5.06 -8.27
N SER A 91 -21.67 -5.84 -8.81
CA SER A 91 -21.71 -7.30 -8.60
C SER A 91 -20.43 -8.00 -9.08
N GLU A 92 -19.92 -7.65 -10.27
CA GLU A 92 -18.68 -8.21 -10.82
C GLU A 92 -17.44 -7.79 -10.02
N GLY A 93 -17.44 -6.57 -9.46
CA GLY A 93 -16.38 -6.06 -8.58
C GLY A 93 -16.25 -6.90 -7.31
N TRP A 94 -17.36 -7.11 -6.60
CA TRP A 94 -17.39 -7.98 -5.42
C TRP A 94 -16.99 -9.42 -5.72
N ALA A 95 -17.52 -9.99 -6.82
CA ALA A 95 -17.17 -11.35 -7.23
C ALA A 95 -15.67 -11.49 -7.57
N LYS A 96 -15.08 -10.49 -8.25
CA LYS A 96 -13.65 -10.46 -8.54
C LYS A 96 -12.81 -10.27 -7.27
N ALA A 97 -13.19 -9.33 -6.40
CA ALA A 97 -12.51 -9.12 -5.12
C ALA A 97 -12.46 -10.41 -4.29
N ALA A 98 -13.59 -11.11 -4.17
CA ALA A 98 -13.64 -12.39 -3.47
C ALA A 98 -12.79 -13.48 -4.14
N LYS A 99 -12.75 -13.52 -5.48
CA LYS A 99 -11.94 -14.50 -6.24
C LYS A 99 -10.43 -14.22 -6.16
N LEU A 100 -10.05 -12.94 -6.08
CA LEU A 100 -8.65 -12.50 -6.12
C LEU A 100 -8.03 -12.35 -4.74
N SER A 101 -8.82 -12.29 -3.67
CA SER A 101 -8.37 -12.00 -2.30
C SER A 101 -7.28 -12.92 -1.75
N SER A 102 -7.20 -14.16 -2.23
CA SER A 102 -6.17 -15.13 -1.80
C SER A 102 -4.81 -14.91 -2.46
N ARG A 103 -4.70 -13.99 -3.43
CA ARG A 103 -3.44 -13.71 -4.15
C ARG A 103 -2.56 -12.79 -3.33
N ALA A 104 -1.26 -13.05 -3.34
CA ALA A 104 -0.30 -12.24 -2.60
C ALA A 104 -0.21 -10.81 -3.18
N THR A 105 -0.31 -9.82 -2.30
CA THR A 105 -0.13 -8.40 -2.64
C THR A 105 1.16 -7.89 -2.00
N THR A 106 2.27 -7.90 -2.74
CA THR A 106 3.59 -7.46 -2.22
C THR A 106 3.99 -6.07 -2.70
N GLN A 107 3.31 -5.53 -3.70
CA GLN A 107 3.53 -4.18 -4.23
C GLN A 107 2.48 -3.22 -3.65
N GLY A 108 2.65 -1.92 -3.83
CA GLY A 108 1.71 -0.93 -3.29
C GLY A 108 2.34 0.42 -2.99
N LEU A 109 1.64 1.21 -2.19
CA LEU A 109 2.08 2.51 -1.68
C LEU A 109 1.57 2.72 -0.25
N VAL A 110 2.31 3.53 0.50
CA VAL A 110 1.85 4.10 1.77
C VAL A 110 1.55 5.57 1.54
N ALA A 111 0.40 6.02 2.03
CA ALA A 111 0.01 7.43 2.03
C ALA A 111 0.00 8.00 3.44
N VAL A 112 0.27 9.30 3.52
CA VAL A 112 0.19 10.08 4.74
C VAL A 112 -0.49 11.41 4.48
N HIS A 113 -1.35 11.80 5.43
CA HIS A 113 -1.97 13.11 5.47
C HIS A 113 -1.91 13.63 6.91
N SER A 114 -1.35 14.82 7.12
CA SER A 114 -1.28 15.47 8.44
C SER A 114 -1.96 16.84 8.40
N ILE A 115 -2.80 17.13 9.39
CA ILE A 115 -3.43 18.43 9.61
C ILE A 115 -3.37 18.73 11.11
N ASP A 116 -2.70 19.83 11.48
CA ASP A 116 -2.54 20.28 12.85
C ASP A 116 -1.96 19.19 13.76
N SER A 117 -2.76 18.69 14.72
CA SER A 117 -2.39 17.66 15.69
C SER A 117 -2.82 16.25 15.28
N VAL A 118 -3.34 16.05 14.07
CA VAL A 118 -3.84 14.75 13.60
C VAL A 118 -3.13 14.36 12.31
N ALA A 119 -2.72 13.10 12.19
CA ALA A 119 -2.22 12.53 10.96
C ALA A 119 -2.85 11.16 10.70
N VAL A 120 -2.89 10.74 9.45
CA VAL A 120 -3.32 9.40 9.08
C VAL A 120 -2.30 8.79 8.15
N ILE A 121 -1.97 7.53 8.41
CA ILE A 121 -1.16 6.67 7.54
C ILE A 121 -2.04 5.55 6.99
N VAL A 122 -2.01 5.34 5.67
CA VAL A 122 -2.74 4.26 5.00
C VAL A 122 -1.78 3.45 4.15
N GLU A 123 -1.75 2.14 4.35
CA GLU A 123 -1.03 1.21 3.47
C GLU A 123 -2.00 0.48 2.56
N LEU A 124 -1.83 0.66 1.25
CA LEU A 124 -2.59 -0.04 0.22
C LEU A 124 -1.63 -0.90 -0.60
N SER A 125 -1.95 -2.18 -0.72
CA SER A 125 -1.14 -3.16 -1.45
C SER A 125 -1.88 -3.74 -2.65
N CYS A 126 -1.14 -4.13 -3.67
CA CYS A 126 -1.60 -4.80 -4.89
C CYS A 126 -0.62 -5.89 -5.35
N GLU A 127 -1.00 -6.65 -6.39
CA GLU A 127 -0.18 -7.73 -6.95
C GLU A 127 1.06 -7.17 -7.66
N THR A 128 0.90 -6.18 -8.55
CA THR A 128 1.98 -5.66 -9.40
C THR A 128 2.32 -4.18 -9.17
N ASP A 129 3.53 -3.76 -9.53
CA ASP A 129 3.96 -2.37 -9.44
C ASP A 129 3.33 -1.49 -10.53
N PHE A 130 2.92 -2.08 -11.66
CA PHE A 130 2.16 -1.41 -12.71
C PHE A 130 0.83 -0.86 -12.19
N VAL A 131 0.11 -1.64 -11.36
CA VAL A 131 -1.11 -1.17 -10.72
C VAL A 131 -0.83 -0.08 -9.68
N ALA A 132 0.20 -0.25 -8.84
CA ALA A 132 0.56 0.73 -7.81
C ALA A 132 0.87 2.12 -8.38
N ARG A 133 1.50 2.18 -9.57
CA ARG A 133 1.86 3.45 -10.24
C ARG A 133 0.68 4.11 -10.96
N GLY A 134 -0.41 3.39 -11.19
CA GLY A 134 -1.55 3.86 -11.98
C GLY A 134 -2.48 4.81 -11.22
N ASP A 135 -3.08 5.76 -11.95
CA ASP A 135 -3.92 6.82 -11.36
C ASP A 135 -5.15 6.28 -10.61
N SER A 136 -5.74 5.18 -11.08
CA SER A 136 -6.91 4.58 -10.40
C SER A 136 -6.56 4.03 -9.02
N PHE A 137 -5.34 3.50 -8.83
CA PHE A 137 -4.88 3.01 -7.54
C PHE A 137 -4.57 4.18 -6.60
N LYS A 138 -3.87 5.20 -7.10
CA LYS A 138 -3.56 6.42 -6.35
C LYS A 138 -4.81 7.18 -5.91
N ALA A 139 -5.81 7.29 -6.79
CA ALA A 139 -7.09 7.91 -6.47
C ALA A 139 -7.87 7.15 -5.39
N LEU A 140 -7.82 5.81 -5.39
CA LEU A 140 -8.39 5.00 -4.32
C LEU A 140 -7.68 5.27 -2.99
N LEU A 141 -6.34 5.25 -2.99
CA LEU A 141 -5.53 5.52 -1.80
C LEU A 141 -5.78 6.92 -1.24
N GLU A 142 -5.88 7.93 -2.10
CA GLU A 142 -6.23 9.30 -1.74
C GLU A 142 -7.62 9.38 -1.10
N THR A 143 -8.61 8.72 -1.71
CA THR A 143 -9.99 8.66 -1.19
C THR A 143 -10.00 8.05 0.21
N ILE A 144 -9.34 6.90 0.40
CA ILE A 144 -9.27 6.23 1.70
C ILE A 144 -8.58 7.13 2.74
N THR A 145 -7.45 7.73 2.38
CA THR A 145 -6.67 8.58 3.30
C THR A 145 -7.45 9.82 3.73
N THR A 146 -8.16 10.45 2.79
CA THR A 146 -8.99 11.64 3.06
C THR A 146 -10.18 11.29 3.95
N SER A 147 -10.87 10.18 3.67
CA SER A 147 -11.97 9.68 4.50
C SER A 147 -11.51 9.31 5.91
N ALA A 148 -10.36 8.65 6.03
CA ALA A 148 -9.76 8.30 7.31
C ALA A 148 -9.33 9.54 8.10
N MET A 149 -8.80 10.59 7.46
CA MET A 149 -8.52 11.89 8.11
C MET A 149 -9.79 12.53 8.65
N ASN A 150 -10.86 12.57 7.86
CA ASN A 150 -12.15 13.10 8.30
C ASN A 150 -12.70 12.31 9.50
N TYR A 151 -12.63 10.98 9.46
CA TYR A 151 -13.01 10.13 10.58
C TYR A 151 -12.16 10.41 11.83
N ALA A 152 -10.83 10.49 11.68
CA ALA A 152 -9.88 10.68 12.78
C ALA A 152 -10.12 12.01 13.51
N ARG A 153 -10.36 13.11 12.76
CA ARG A 153 -10.67 14.43 13.35
C ARG A 153 -11.97 14.43 14.15
N ASN A 154 -12.96 13.63 13.74
CA ASN A 154 -14.25 13.53 14.43
C ASN A 154 -14.25 12.55 15.62
N ASN A 155 -13.24 11.68 15.73
CA ASN A 155 -13.14 10.64 16.74
C ASN A 155 -11.85 10.75 17.56
N ALA A 156 -11.36 11.98 17.77
CA ALA A 156 -10.13 12.20 18.51
C ALA A 156 -10.26 11.68 19.97
N PRO A 157 -9.27 10.94 20.48
CA PRO A 157 -9.27 10.48 21.87
C PRO A 157 -9.20 11.68 22.81
N GLN A 158 -9.92 11.58 23.93
CA GLN A 158 -10.03 12.67 24.92
C GLN A 158 -8.86 12.72 25.92
N GLN A 159 -7.93 11.76 25.87
CA GLN A 159 -6.84 11.64 26.82
C GLN A 159 -5.54 12.23 26.26
N GLY A 160 -4.86 13.04 27.08
CA GLY A 160 -3.53 13.55 26.77
C GLY A 160 -2.47 12.46 26.92
N SER A 161 -1.52 12.43 25.99
CA SER A 161 -0.36 11.53 26.00
C SER A 161 0.94 12.33 25.92
N GLU A 162 2.04 11.72 26.37
CA GLU A 162 3.39 12.28 26.21
C GLU A 162 3.98 11.96 24.82
N LYS A 163 3.43 10.95 24.13
CA LYS A 163 3.88 10.42 22.82
C LYS A 163 2.74 10.38 21.81
N ILE A 164 3.04 10.15 20.54
CA ILE A 164 2.00 10.01 19.52
C ILE A 164 1.09 8.84 19.88
N VAL A 165 -0.22 9.09 19.95
CA VAL A 165 -1.20 8.00 20.10
C VAL A 165 -1.54 7.47 18.73
N THR A 166 -1.40 6.16 18.55
CA THR A 166 -1.78 5.47 17.31
C THR A 166 -3.07 4.68 17.53
N VAL A 167 -4.07 4.91 16.69
CA VAL A 167 -5.36 4.23 16.69
C VAL A 167 -5.57 3.55 15.34
N ASN A 168 -5.80 2.25 15.35
CA ASN A 168 -6.17 1.51 14.14
C ASN A 168 -7.61 1.82 13.76
N VAL A 169 -7.85 2.09 12.47
CA VAL A 169 -9.17 2.40 11.91
C VAL A 169 -9.58 1.26 10.97
N ASP A 170 -10.80 0.76 11.15
CA ASP A 170 -11.36 -0.25 10.24
C ASP A 170 -11.89 0.43 8.97
N LEU A 171 -11.51 -0.10 7.79
CA LEU A 171 -12.00 0.36 6.50
C LEU A 171 -13.54 0.38 6.43
N ASN A 172 -14.21 -0.55 7.11
CA ASN A 172 -15.67 -0.69 7.08
C ASN A 172 -16.40 0.47 7.79
N THR A 173 -15.71 1.23 8.65
CA THR A 173 -16.32 2.41 9.31
C THR A 173 -16.22 3.67 8.45
N LEU A 174 -15.49 3.60 7.34
CA LEU A 174 -15.19 4.74 6.49
C LEU A 174 -16.12 4.82 5.29
N VAL A 175 -16.49 6.06 4.97
CA VAL A 175 -17.28 6.42 3.80
C VAL A 175 -16.53 7.46 2.97
N SER A 176 -16.68 7.40 1.65
CA SER A 176 -16.20 8.42 0.72
C SER A 176 -16.98 9.72 0.85
N SER A 177 -16.51 10.79 0.20
CA SER A 177 -17.17 12.10 0.18
C SER A 177 -18.56 12.07 -0.46
N ASP A 178 -18.83 11.12 -1.36
CA ASP A 178 -20.14 10.85 -1.96
C ASP A 178 -21.00 9.85 -1.14
N GLY A 179 -20.58 9.52 0.09
CA GLY A 179 -21.34 8.72 1.03
C GLY A 179 -21.30 7.20 0.79
N LYS A 180 -20.43 6.72 -0.12
CA LYS A 180 -20.30 5.29 -0.38
C LYS A 180 -19.37 4.62 0.62
N PRO A 181 -19.69 3.40 1.08
CA PRO A 181 -18.76 2.59 1.87
C PRO A 181 -17.44 2.37 1.12
N LEU A 182 -16.29 2.55 1.79
CA LEU A 182 -14.99 2.41 1.12
C LEU A 182 -14.67 0.97 0.68
N ASN A 183 -15.26 -0.04 1.33
CA ASN A 183 -15.16 -1.43 0.90
C ASN A 183 -15.80 -1.65 -0.48
N GLU A 184 -16.88 -0.95 -0.81
CA GLU A 184 -17.47 -0.94 -2.15
C GLU A 184 -16.57 -0.25 -3.16
N VAL A 185 -16.01 0.92 -2.81
CA VAL A 185 -15.08 1.65 -3.69
C VAL A 185 -13.84 0.79 -4.00
N LEU A 186 -13.32 0.07 -3.00
CA LEU A 186 -12.25 -0.91 -3.16
C LEU A 186 -12.66 -2.05 -4.10
N ALA A 187 -13.80 -2.70 -3.87
CA ALA A 187 -14.29 -3.81 -4.70
C ALA A 187 -14.51 -3.38 -6.17
N MET A 188 -15.01 -2.16 -6.38
CA MET A 188 -15.16 -1.56 -7.71
C MET A 188 -13.81 -1.36 -8.40
N THR A 189 -12.81 -0.91 -7.65
CA THR A 189 -11.45 -0.68 -8.16
C THR A 189 -10.77 -2.00 -8.52
N VAL A 190 -10.91 -3.04 -7.68
CA VAL A 190 -10.49 -4.41 -8.00
C VAL A 190 -11.20 -4.93 -9.25
N GLY A 191 -12.50 -4.68 -9.37
CA GLY A 191 -13.29 -5.07 -10.54
C GLY A 191 -12.78 -4.45 -11.85
N LYS A 192 -12.37 -3.18 -11.77
CA LYS A 192 -11.84 -2.38 -12.88
C LYS A 192 -10.41 -2.78 -13.25
N LEU A 193 -9.53 -2.95 -12.27
CA LEU A 193 -8.10 -3.21 -12.49
C LEU A 193 -7.80 -4.69 -12.70
N GLY A 194 -8.62 -5.58 -12.12
CA GLY A 194 -8.48 -7.02 -12.30
C GLY A 194 -7.35 -7.67 -11.49
N GLU A 195 -6.78 -6.94 -10.52
CA GLU A 195 -5.79 -7.44 -9.56
C GLU A 195 -6.35 -7.38 -8.14
N ASN A 196 -5.85 -8.24 -7.26
CA ASN A 196 -6.09 -8.13 -5.84
C ASN A 196 -5.51 -6.81 -5.32
N ILE A 197 -6.34 -6.08 -4.56
CA ILE A 197 -5.95 -4.85 -3.88
C ILE A 197 -6.44 -4.98 -2.45
N THR A 198 -5.56 -4.74 -1.49
CA THR A 198 -5.84 -4.93 -0.07
C THR A 198 -5.39 -3.71 0.71
N VAL A 199 -6.26 -3.20 1.57
CA VAL A 199 -5.90 -2.21 2.58
C VAL A 199 -5.26 -2.97 3.73
N ARG A 200 -3.96 -2.78 3.96
CA ARG A 200 -3.22 -3.49 4.99
C ARG A 200 -3.38 -2.85 6.36
N SER A 201 -3.32 -1.53 6.40
CA SER A 201 -3.46 -0.78 7.65
C SER A 201 -4.00 0.62 7.38
N ILE A 202 -4.76 1.12 8.36
CA ILE A 202 -5.16 2.53 8.46
C ILE A 202 -4.90 2.93 9.90
N LYS A 203 -4.02 3.89 10.11
CA LYS A 203 -3.59 4.36 11.43
C LYS A 203 -3.89 5.84 11.54
N ALA A 204 -4.69 6.23 12.53
CA ALA A 204 -4.85 7.60 12.96
C ALA A 204 -3.84 7.90 14.06
N LEU A 205 -3.09 8.99 13.89
CA LEU A 205 -2.06 9.47 14.79
C LEU A 205 -2.51 10.78 15.42
N TYR A 206 -2.37 10.89 16.73
CA TYR A 206 -2.75 12.08 17.49
C TYR A 206 -1.54 12.63 18.25
N ALA A 207 -1.29 13.92 18.09
CA ALA A 207 -0.15 14.59 18.71
C ALA A 207 -0.28 14.66 20.23
N PRO A 208 0.84 14.58 20.96
CA PRO A 208 0.93 15.05 22.34
C PRO A 208 0.47 16.50 22.50
N ALA A 209 0.10 16.86 23.72
CA ALA A 209 -0.29 18.22 24.04
C ALA A 209 0.83 19.24 23.73
N GLY A 210 0.45 20.33 23.06
CA GLY A 210 1.38 21.39 22.66
C GLY A 210 2.28 21.05 21.47
N SER A 211 1.97 20.01 20.71
CA SER A 211 2.72 19.60 19.51
C SER A 211 1.83 19.57 18.26
N PHE A 212 2.46 19.74 17.11
CA PHE A 212 1.84 19.60 15.79
C PHE A 212 2.49 18.44 15.03
N LEU A 213 1.70 17.76 14.19
CA LEU A 213 2.16 16.68 13.35
C LEU A 213 2.52 17.19 11.96
N TYR A 214 3.71 16.80 11.52
CA TYR A 214 4.19 17.06 10.17
C TYR A 214 4.60 15.74 9.53
N SER A 215 4.44 15.64 8.21
CA SER A 215 4.67 14.39 7.51
C SER A 215 5.42 14.57 6.20
N ALA A 216 6.10 13.50 5.76
CA ALA A 216 6.66 13.40 4.42
C ALA A 216 6.50 11.98 3.88
N ALA A 217 6.58 11.86 2.55
CA ALA A 217 6.62 10.59 1.84
C ALA A 217 7.82 10.54 0.91
N HIS A 218 8.33 9.34 0.64
CA HIS A 218 9.43 9.11 -0.29
C HIS A 218 9.31 7.79 -1.08
N PRO A 219 9.64 7.78 -2.38
CA PRO A 219 9.61 8.94 -3.28
C PRO A 219 8.26 9.65 -3.18
N ARG A 220 8.26 10.98 -3.25
CA ARG A 220 7.03 11.75 -3.09
C ARG A 220 6.20 11.67 -4.37
N GLU A 221 5.03 11.08 -4.25
CA GLU A 221 3.97 11.09 -5.25
C GLU A 221 2.68 11.66 -4.62
N GLY A 222 1.65 11.89 -5.43
CA GLY A 222 0.34 12.35 -4.97
C GLY A 222 0.15 13.86 -4.92
N LEU A 223 -0.96 14.28 -4.32
CA LEU A 223 -1.34 15.69 -4.21
C LEU A 223 -0.61 16.39 -3.04
N PRO A 224 -0.66 17.73 -2.97
CA PRO A 224 -0.09 18.46 -1.84
C PRO A 224 -0.67 18.04 -0.48
N SER A 225 -1.97 17.74 -0.41
CA SER A 225 -2.68 17.34 0.81
C SER A 225 -2.36 15.91 1.26
N VAL A 226 -2.37 14.96 0.32
CA VAL A 226 -2.08 13.54 0.57
C VAL A 226 -0.79 13.15 -0.14
N SER A 227 0.27 12.99 0.65
CA SER A 227 1.57 12.54 0.15
C SER A 227 1.61 11.02 0.15
N MET A 228 2.11 10.40 -0.91
CA MET A 228 2.24 8.95 -1.01
C MET A 228 3.62 8.54 -1.51
N GLY A 229 4.05 7.33 -1.18
CA GLY A 229 5.36 6.80 -1.54
C GLY A 229 5.57 5.37 -1.05
N LYS A 230 6.82 4.91 -1.04
CA LYS A 230 7.21 3.63 -0.40
C LYS A 230 7.43 3.78 1.10
N PHE A 231 7.89 4.95 1.51
CA PHE A 231 8.16 5.30 2.89
C PHE A 231 7.36 6.54 3.25
N VAL A 232 6.88 6.60 4.48
CA VAL A 232 6.33 7.81 5.08
C VAL A 232 6.92 8.01 6.48
N SER A 233 7.00 9.26 6.89
CA SER A 233 7.32 9.63 8.26
C SER A 233 6.34 10.69 8.75
N VAL A 234 6.07 10.65 10.05
CA VAL A 234 5.31 11.65 10.79
C VAL A 234 6.13 12.03 12.02
N ILE A 235 6.33 13.31 12.28
CA ILE A 235 6.99 13.80 13.49
C ILE A 235 6.01 14.65 14.29
N ALA A 236 6.05 14.51 15.62
CA ALA A 236 5.43 15.45 16.54
C ALA A 236 6.45 16.51 16.94
N LEU A 237 6.23 17.75 16.49
CA LEU A 237 7.11 18.87 16.75
C LEU A 237 6.45 19.85 17.73
N ARG A 238 7.19 20.22 18.78
CA ARG A 238 6.84 21.35 19.64
C ARG A 238 7.75 22.52 19.30
N ARG A 239 7.15 23.68 19.05
CA ARG A 239 7.88 24.90 18.72
C ARG A 239 7.06 26.14 19.07
N ALA A 240 7.69 27.14 19.66
CA ALA A 240 7.05 28.43 19.90
C ALA A 240 6.80 29.17 18.57
N ASN A 241 5.66 29.83 18.45
CA ASN A 241 5.36 30.67 17.28
C ASN A 241 5.99 32.06 17.45
N VAL A 242 7.25 32.21 17.03
CA VAL A 242 8.01 33.46 17.10
C VAL A 242 8.26 33.98 15.69
N GLU A 243 7.94 35.25 15.45
CA GLU A 243 8.19 35.90 14.15
C GLU A 243 9.68 35.93 13.81
N GLY A 244 10.01 35.79 12.51
CA GLY A 244 11.37 35.85 12.00
C GLY A 244 12.18 34.56 12.14
N LEU A 245 11.62 33.51 12.75
CA LEU A 245 12.24 32.18 12.76
C LEU A 245 12.19 31.51 11.39
N PHE A 246 13.11 30.58 11.16
CA PHE A 246 13.09 29.69 10.00
C PHE A 246 11.72 28.99 9.87
N PRO A 247 11.13 28.83 8.67
CA PRO A 247 9.79 28.26 8.50
C PRO A 247 9.65 26.85 9.10
N THR A 248 8.63 26.65 9.93
CA THR A 248 8.40 25.38 10.66
C THR A 248 8.13 24.23 9.71
N GLU A 249 7.40 24.46 8.63
CA GLU A 249 7.07 23.45 7.62
C GLU A 249 8.34 22.97 6.90
N LYS A 250 9.29 23.88 6.65
CA LYS A 250 10.57 23.53 6.02
C LYS A 250 11.45 22.74 6.99
N LEU A 251 11.53 23.16 8.25
CA LEU A 251 12.26 22.46 9.30
C LEU A 251 11.72 21.02 9.45
N ALA A 252 10.40 20.90 9.61
CA ALA A 252 9.74 19.63 9.79
C ALA A 252 9.91 18.72 8.56
N SER A 253 9.78 19.27 7.34
CA SER A 253 10.02 18.52 6.10
C SER A 253 11.45 17.95 6.04
N GLN A 254 12.46 18.73 6.42
CA GLN A 254 13.85 18.27 6.43
C GLN A 254 14.08 17.15 7.47
N ILE A 255 13.45 17.24 8.65
CA ILE A 255 13.51 16.19 9.67
C ILE A 255 12.76 14.94 9.21
N CYS A 256 11.56 15.07 8.63
CA CYS A 256 10.81 13.93 8.09
C CYS A 256 11.59 13.18 7.00
N GLN A 257 12.26 13.92 6.10
CA GLN A 257 13.14 13.34 5.08
C GLN A 257 14.34 12.63 5.72
N HIS A 258 14.93 13.21 6.75
CA HIS A 258 15.99 12.57 7.53
C HIS A 258 15.52 11.26 8.16
N VAL A 259 14.38 11.24 8.85
CA VAL A 259 13.80 10.02 9.46
C VAL A 259 13.65 8.89 8.45
N ILE A 260 13.21 9.23 7.23
CA ILE A 260 13.09 8.25 6.15
C ILE A 260 14.47 7.78 5.68
N GLY A 261 15.35 8.72 5.31
CA GLY A 261 16.62 8.46 4.64
C GLY A 261 17.68 7.82 5.54
N MET A 262 17.71 8.19 6.82
CA MET A 262 18.64 7.68 7.82
C MET A 262 18.06 6.53 8.65
N ARG A 263 16.87 6.02 8.28
CA ARG A 263 16.20 4.88 8.93
C ARG A 263 16.20 4.99 10.45
N SER A 264 15.72 6.11 10.97
CA SER A 264 15.63 6.29 12.42
C SER A 264 14.62 5.29 13.01
N GLU A 265 14.99 4.61 14.10
CA GLU A 265 14.18 3.56 14.74
C GLU A 265 13.71 3.96 16.15
N SER A 266 14.41 4.89 16.80
CA SER A 266 14.00 5.44 18.11
C SER A 266 14.33 6.93 18.22
N LEU A 267 13.69 7.64 19.15
CA LEU A 267 14.01 9.06 19.38
C LEU A 267 15.40 9.23 19.99
N GLY A 268 15.71 8.38 20.99
CA GLY A 268 16.94 8.46 21.78
C GLY A 268 16.97 9.62 22.76
N GLU A 269 18.08 9.70 23.48
CA GLU A 269 18.40 10.83 24.34
C GLU A 269 19.34 11.79 23.60
N PRO A 270 19.32 13.09 23.92
CA PRO A 270 20.30 14.05 23.41
C PRO A 270 21.73 13.55 23.60
N PRO A 271 22.64 13.82 22.66
CA PRO A 271 24.04 13.49 22.82
C PRO A 271 24.58 14.11 24.12
N LYS A 272 25.35 13.32 24.88
CA LYS A 272 26.04 13.84 26.06
C LYS A 272 26.99 14.93 25.58
N THR A 273 26.89 16.12 26.15
CA THR A 273 27.88 17.18 25.93
C THR A 273 29.19 16.72 26.53
N GLU A 274 29.97 15.94 25.77
CA GLU A 274 31.39 15.92 25.99
C GLU A 274 31.85 17.35 25.71
N LYS A 275 32.33 18.03 26.76
CA LYS A 275 33.09 19.26 26.58
C LYS A 275 34.17 18.89 25.57
N VAL A 276 34.05 19.35 24.34
CA VAL A 276 35.12 19.26 23.37
C VAL A 276 36.28 20.00 24.00
N GLU A 277 37.16 19.26 24.68
CA GLU A 277 38.46 19.76 25.07
C GLU A 277 39.10 20.17 23.76
N THR A 278 39.15 21.48 23.56
CA THR A 278 39.87 22.10 22.47
C THR A 278 41.31 21.66 22.67
N GLN A 279 41.70 20.53 22.07
CA GLN A 279 43.09 20.11 22.02
C GLN A 279 43.78 21.15 21.14
N LYS A 280 44.25 22.22 21.77
CA LYS A 280 45.28 23.09 21.21
C LYS A 280 46.47 22.19 20.92
N LYS A 281 46.56 21.64 19.71
CA LYS A 281 47.84 21.26 19.15
C LYS A 281 48.64 22.55 19.03
N ARG A 282 49.48 22.81 20.03
CA ARG A 282 50.57 23.79 19.90
C ARG A 282 51.43 23.31 18.75
N ALA A 283 51.28 23.94 17.59
CA ALA A 283 52.30 23.91 16.58
C ALA A 283 53.52 24.64 17.16
N GLU A 284 54.56 23.89 17.51
CA GLU A 284 55.87 24.48 17.71
C GLU A 284 56.36 25.01 16.36
N GLY A 285 56.38 26.33 16.24
CA GLY A 285 57.19 27.06 15.25
C GLY A 285 56.54 27.28 13.88
N ASN A 286 55.71 28.32 13.75
CA ASN A 286 56.06 29.45 12.88
C ASN A 286 55.13 30.64 13.15
N LYS A 287 55.70 31.84 13.15
CA LYS A 287 54.97 33.10 13.25
C LYS A 287 54.35 33.40 11.90
N ASP A 288 53.04 33.25 11.78
CA ASP A 288 52.21 34.00 10.83
C ASP A 288 50.80 34.10 11.43
N GLU A 289 50.53 35.23 12.09
CA GLU A 289 49.22 35.62 12.59
C GLU A 289 48.35 36.06 11.40
N LEU A 290 47.44 35.20 10.94
CA LEU A 290 46.18 35.52 10.23
C LEU A 290 45.71 34.30 9.43
N ASN A 291 45.13 33.32 10.13
CA ASN A 291 44.08 32.40 9.65
C ASN A 291 43.85 31.34 10.73
N ASP A 292 43.19 31.74 11.81
CA ASP A 292 42.71 30.82 12.83
C ASP A 292 41.43 30.15 12.27
N PHE A 293 41.61 29.20 11.35
CA PHE A 293 40.53 28.32 10.90
C PHE A 293 40.25 27.34 12.04
N VAL A 294 39.15 27.60 12.77
CA VAL A 294 38.57 26.61 13.67
C VAL A 294 38.01 25.48 12.81
N GLU A 295 38.77 24.40 12.68
CA GLU A 295 38.31 23.15 12.10
C GLU A 295 37.26 22.58 13.06
N VAL A 296 35.98 22.91 12.81
CA VAL A 296 34.86 22.29 13.52
C VAL A 296 34.94 20.81 13.17
N GLN A 297 35.38 19.98 14.11
CA GLN A 297 35.40 18.53 13.94
C GLN A 297 34.01 18.10 13.51
N ALA A 298 33.91 17.53 12.31
CA ALA A 298 32.67 16.92 11.85
C ALA A 298 32.23 15.90 12.91
N THR A 299 30.97 15.95 13.33
CA THR A 299 30.42 14.90 14.19
C THR A 299 30.69 13.55 13.52
N HIS A 300 31.27 12.60 14.27
CA HIS A 300 31.53 11.26 13.76
C HIS A 300 30.22 10.68 13.22
N ILE A 301 30.17 10.41 11.91
CA ILE A 301 29.01 9.79 11.28
C ILE A 301 29.05 8.31 11.64
N ASP A 302 28.31 7.94 12.68
CA ASP A 302 28.03 6.55 12.98
C ASP A 302 26.87 6.08 12.10
N GLU A 303 27.19 5.27 11.08
CA GLU A 303 26.19 4.73 10.14
C GLU A 303 25.22 3.74 10.81
N ASP A 304 25.60 3.17 11.96
CA ASP A 304 24.79 2.23 12.73
C ASP A 304 23.93 2.90 13.81
N GLU A 305 24.06 4.21 14.02
CA GLU A 305 23.24 4.95 14.98
C GLU A 305 21.80 5.06 14.47
N THR A 306 20.85 4.48 15.20
CA THR A 306 19.42 4.49 14.85
C THR A 306 18.58 5.43 15.72
N ALA A 307 19.19 6.06 16.74
CA ALA A 307 18.52 7.05 17.57
C ALA A 307 18.53 8.43 16.91
N LEU A 308 17.35 8.91 16.51
CA LEU A 308 17.15 10.13 15.74
C LEU A 308 17.94 11.32 16.28
N LEU A 309 17.89 11.58 17.59
CA LEU A 309 18.54 12.76 18.17
C LEU A 309 20.08 12.74 18.07
N ARG A 310 20.70 11.57 17.98
CA ARG A 310 22.16 11.41 17.89
C ARG A 310 22.67 11.26 16.46
N GLN A 311 21.79 10.95 15.51
CA GLN A 311 22.16 10.85 14.10
C GLN A 311 22.75 12.16 13.58
N ALA A 312 23.82 12.05 12.77
CA ALA A 312 24.38 13.18 12.04
C ALA A 312 23.35 13.68 11.03
N PHE A 313 23.06 14.98 11.02
CA PHE A 313 21.96 15.52 10.21
C PHE A 313 22.29 15.41 8.72
N MET A 314 21.53 14.57 8.00
CA MET A 314 21.68 14.28 6.56
C MET A 314 22.03 15.49 5.65
N LEU A 315 21.45 16.69 5.88
CA LEU A 315 21.73 17.88 5.05
C LEU A 315 22.94 18.69 5.52
N ASN A 316 23.38 18.51 6.77
CA ASN A 316 24.58 19.09 7.33
C ASN A 316 25.18 18.14 8.38
N PRO A 317 26.01 17.16 7.97
CA PRO A 317 26.55 16.15 8.87
C PRO A 317 27.57 16.66 9.90
N SER A 318 27.86 17.96 9.95
CA SER A 318 28.71 18.56 10.99
C SER A 318 27.98 18.79 12.31
N GLN A 319 26.68 18.51 12.38
CA GLN A 319 25.87 18.58 13.59
C GLN A 319 24.88 17.42 13.63
N THR A 320 24.44 17.07 14.83
CA THR A 320 23.38 16.09 15.06
C THR A 320 21.98 16.66 14.76
N VAL A 321 20.98 15.79 14.60
CA VAL A 321 19.57 16.23 14.51
C VAL A 321 19.17 17.01 15.75
N TYR A 322 19.60 16.59 16.94
CA TYR A 322 19.32 17.31 18.19
C TYR A 322 19.84 18.76 18.13
N GLU A 323 21.09 18.96 17.76
CA GLU A 323 21.70 20.30 17.65
C GLU A 323 20.97 21.16 16.60
N TYR A 324 20.68 20.56 15.44
CA TYR A 324 19.95 21.23 14.37
C TYR A 324 18.56 21.70 14.84
N VAL A 325 17.78 20.82 15.48
CA VAL A 325 16.41 21.12 15.94
C VAL A 325 16.41 22.14 17.08
N LYS A 326 17.31 21.97 18.05
CA LYS A 326 17.48 22.90 19.18
C LYS A 326 17.90 24.29 18.70
N GLY A 327 18.80 24.37 17.72
CA GLY A 327 19.21 25.63 17.09
C GLY A 327 18.04 26.39 16.44
N HIS A 328 16.99 25.68 16.03
CA HIS A 328 15.75 26.24 15.49
C HIS A 328 14.65 26.46 16.55
N GLN A 329 14.99 26.34 17.85
CA GLN A 329 14.08 26.50 18.99
C GLN A 329 12.88 25.56 18.93
N ALA A 330 13.10 24.35 18.41
CA ALA A 330 12.09 23.30 18.33
C ALA A 330 12.50 22.10 19.18
N GLU A 331 11.55 21.19 19.39
CA GLU A 331 11.72 19.92 20.08
C GLU A 331 10.95 18.84 19.32
N ILE A 332 11.60 17.73 18.98
CA ILE A 332 10.92 16.53 18.48
C ILE A 332 10.45 15.75 19.70
N VAL A 333 9.14 15.61 19.85
CA VAL A 333 8.53 14.89 20.98
C VAL A 333 8.46 13.40 20.68
N ASP A 334 8.12 13.05 19.45
CA ASP A 334 8.00 11.66 18.99
C ASP A 334 7.98 11.59 17.46
N PHE A 335 8.12 10.40 16.89
CA PHE A 335 7.93 10.19 15.46
C PHE A 335 7.44 8.79 15.12
N VAL A 336 6.86 8.65 13.94
CA VAL A 336 6.46 7.39 13.33
C VAL A 336 7.12 7.31 11.95
N ARG A 337 7.72 6.17 11.63
CA ARG A 337 8.22 5.83 10.30
C ARG A 337 7.49 4.57 9.83
N SER A 338 6.95 4.59 8.62
CA SER A 338 6.28 3.42 8.04
C SER A 338 6.83 3.15 6.65
N GLU A 339 7.01 1.88 6.34
CA GLU A 339 7.46 1.39 5.05
C GLU A 339 6.45 0.41 4.48
N LEU A 340 6.25 0.45 3.17
CA LEU A 340 5.40 -0.51 2.46
C LEU A 340 5.84 -1.94 2.78
N GLY A 341 4.92 -2.76 3.28
CA GLY A 341 5.19 -4.15 3.62
C GLY A 341 6.04 -4.38 4.85
N SER A 342 6.31 -3.35 5.64
CA SER A 342 6.80 -3.56 7.00
C SER A 342 5.74 -4.32 7.82
N SER A 343 6.16 -5.41 8.47
CA SER A 343 5.39 -6.00 9.55
C SER A 343 5.54 -5.08 10.77
N GLU A 344 4.43 -4.59 11.31
CA GLU A 344 4.46 -4.01 12.67
C GLU A 344 4.91 -5.04 13.70
#